data_AF-A0AAU9NL14-F1
#
_entry.id   AF-A0AAU9NL14-F1
#
_cell.length_a   1.000
_cell.length_b   1.000
_cell.length_c   1.000
_cell.angle_alpha   90.00
_cell.angle_beta   90.00
_cell.angle_gamma   90.00
#
_symmetry.space_group_name_H-M   'P 1'
#
loop_
_entity.id
_entity.type
_entity.pdbx_description
1 polymer ?
#
loop_
_entity_poly.entity_id
_entity_poly.type
_entity_poly.pdbx_seq_one_letter_code
_entity_poly.pdbx_strand_id
1 'polypeptide(L)'
;MIVDRFLSQNPPPSSSTSQLMDAHRNAKIHELNRQLTYVISQSEFEKNKSEHLSEIRKAGQDNHWWEAPIENLRLTELEQLKVAMEALKKNIGEQSKRHLVEAANSMPIVPISGSMGIAGDSVEDKSSGLGLSMTSHGVWPFQSLNQASSSRHLEIDGSNSRRF
;
A
#
# COMPACT_ATOMS: atom_id res chain seq x y z
N MET A 1 -6.60 -10.32 -75.96
CA MET A 1 -7.22 -10.11 -74.63
C MET A 1 -6.13 -10.11 -73.56
N ILE A 2 -5.79 -8.94 -73.04
CA ILE A 2 -4.89 -8.78 -71.87
C ILE A 2 -5.71 -8.88 -70.57
N VAL A 3 -6.99 -8.54 -70.66
CA VAL A 3 -7.98 -8.55 -69.56
C VAL A 3 -8.12 -9.94 -68.95
N ASP A 4 -8.24 -11.00 -69.77
CA ASP A 4 -8.34 -12.39 -69.26
C ASP A 4 -7.07 -12.85 -68.53
N ARG A 5 -5.89 -12.40 -68.97
CA ARG A 5 -4.61 -12.72 -68.29
C ARG A 5 -4.49 -11.98 -66.95
N PHE A 6 -5.15 -10.83 -66.82
CA PHE A 6 -5.18 -10.05 -65.58
C PHE A 6 -6.17 -10.65 -64.57
N LEU A 7 -7.32 -11.14 -65.05
CA LEU A 7 -8.33 -11.80 -64.22
C LEU A 7 -7.95 -13.24 -63.83
N SER A 8 -7.14 -13.91 -64.65
CA SER A 8 -6.69 -15.29 -64.44
C SER A 8 -5.31 -15.39 -63.78
N GLN A 9 -4.74 -14.27 -63.32
CA GLN A 9 -3.46 -14.25 -62.63
C GLN A 9 -3.67 -14.84 -61.22
N ASN A 10 -3.47 -16.15 -61.10
CA ASN A 10 -3.14 -16.73 -59.80
C ASN A 10 -1.93 -15.95 -59.25
N PRO A 11 -1.99 -15.45 -58.01
CA PRO A 11 -0.84 -14.78 -57.42
C PRO A 11 0.36 -15.74 -57.52
N PRO A 12 1.56 -15.25 -57.89
CA PRO A 12 2.73 -16.11 -57.93
C PRO A 12 2.87 -16.80 -56.57
N PRO A 13 3.15 -18.12 -56.52
CA PRO A 13 3.32 -18.82 -55.27
C PRO A 13 4.33 -18.04 -54.43
N SER A 14 3.90 -17.57 -53.27
CA SER A 14 4.76 -16.77 -52.40
C SER A 14 6.03 -17.56 -52.18
N SER A 15 7.17 -16.98 -52.59
CA SER A 15 8.46 -17.61 -52.35
C SER A 15 8.56 -17.92 -50.87
N SER A 16 8.97 -19.15 -50.52
CA SER A 16 9.11 -19.59 -49.12
C SER A 16 9.96 -18.61 -48.30
N THR A 17 10.90 -17.92 -48.96
CA THR A 17 11.73 -16.87 -48.36
C THR A 17 10.90 -15.62 -48.01
N SER A 18 9.94 -15.22 -48.84
CA SER A 18 9.03 -14.10 -48.54
C SER A 18 8.14 -14.40 -47.34
N GLN A 19 7.54 -15.60 -47.30
CA GLN A 19 6.69 -16.00 -46.18
C GLN A 19 7.46 -16.06 -44.87
N LEU A 20 8.72 -16.52 -44.90
CA LEU A 20 9.60 -16.53 -43.73
C LEU A 20 9.94 -15.12 -43.24
N MET A 21 10.25 -14.20 -44.16
CA MET A 21 10.52 -12.80 -43.82
C MET A 21 9.29 -12.12 -43.21
N ASP A 22 8.11 -12.38 -43.78
CA ASP A 22 6.83 -11.86 -43.28
C ASP A 22 6.49 -12.43 -41.90
N ALA A 23 6.69 -13.74 -41.70
CA ALA A 23 6.50 -14.40 -40.41
C ALA A 23 7.44 -13.83 -39.34
N HIS A 24 8.72 -13.61 -39.68
CA HIS A 24 9.69 -13.00 -38.78
C HIS A 24 9.31 -11.56 -38.42
N ARG A 25 8.89 -10.76 -39.41
CA ARG A 25 8.41 -9.39 -39.18
C ARG A 25 7.19 -9.39 -38.26
N ASN A 26 6.20 -10.24 -38.52
CA ASN A 26 5.00 -10.34 -37.70
C ASN A 26 5.33 -10.80 -36.28
N ALA A 27 6.20 -11.80 -36.10
CA ALA A 27 6.63 -12.25 -34.78
C ALA A 27 7.26 -11.09 -33.97
N LYS A 28 8.12 -10.29 -34.59
CA LYS A 28 8.71 -9.10 -33.96
C LYS A 28 7.66 -8.06 -33.59
N ILE A 29 6.68 -7.80 -34.46
CA ILE A 29 5.57 -6.89 -34.18
C ILE A 29 4.75 -7.38 -32.99
N HIS A 30 4.41 -8.68 -32.94
CA HIS A 30 3.66 -9.26 -31.83
C HIS A 30 4.42 -9.17 -30.50
N GLU A 31 5.73 -9.40 -30.53
CA GLU A 31 6.57 -9.27 -29.33
C GLU A 31 6.61 -7.83 -28.84
N LEU A 32 6.83 -6.86 -29.73
CA LEU A 32 6.82 -5.44 -29.37
C LEU A 32 5.44 -5.00 -28.85
N ASN A 33 4.35 -5.48 -29.45
CA ASN A 33 3.01 -5.18 -28.96
C ASN A 33 2.78 -5.76 -27.56
N ARG A 34 3.26 -6.98 -27.28
CA ARG A 34 3.19 -7.59 -25.95
C ARG A 34 3.94 -6.75 -24.92
N GLN A 35 5.17 -6.33 -25.24
CA GLN A 35 5.98 -5.49 -24.35
C GLN A 35 5.31 -4.14 -24.11
N LEU A 36 4.74 -3.52 -25.14
CA LEU A 36 4.01 -2.27 -25.02
C LEU A 36 2.80 -2.41 -24.09
N THR A 37 1.95 -3.43 -24.30
CA THR A 37 0.80 -3.69 -23.43
C THR A 37 1.23 -3.94 -21.99
N TYR A 38 2.33 -4.67 -21.78
CA TYR A 38 2.88 -4.91 -20.45
C TYR A 38 3.28 -3.60 -19.76
N VAL A 39 4.06 -2.75 -20.43
CA VAL A 39 4.50 -1.46 -19.86
C VAL A 39 3.31 -0.54 -19.58
N ILE A 40 2.31 -0.50 -20.47
CA ILE A 40 1.07 0.25 -20.24
C ILE A 40 0.38 -0.25 -18.97
N SER A 41 0.22 -1.57 -18.81
CA SER A 41 -0.46 -2.15 -17.64
C SER A 41 0.27 -1.84 -16.32
N GLN A 42 1.61 -1.83 -16.34
CA GLN A 42 2.41 -1.45 -15.18
C GLN A 42 2.21 0.02 -14.81
N SER A 43 2.23 0.89 -15.82
CA SER A 43 2.03 2.33 -15.62
C SER A 43 0.62 2.62 -15.09
N GLU A 44 -0.40 1.93 -15.59
CA GLU A 44 -1.77 2.06 -15.10
C GLU A 44 -1.91 1.57 -13.65
N PHE A 45 -1.26 0.46 -13.30
CA PHE A 45 -1.23 -0.03 -11.93
C PHE A 45 -0.58 0.97 -10.96
N GLU A 46 0.58 1.52 -11.33
CA GLU A 46 1.25 2.54 -10.52
C GLU A 46 0.40 3.81 -10.39
N LYS A 47 -0.25 4.23 -11.47
CA LYS A 47 -1.19 5.37 -11.46
C LYS A 47 -2.33 5.11 -10.48
N ASN A 48 -3.01 3.97 -10.56
CA ASN A 48 -4.10 3.61 -9.67
C ASN A 48 -3.65 3.58 -8.19
N LYS A 49 -2.47 3.02 -7.92
CA LYS A 49 -1.87 3.04 -6.58
C LYS A 49 -1.63 4.48 -6.09
N SER A 50 -1.13 5.36 -6.97
CA SER A 50 -0.90 6.77 -6.63
C SER A 50 -2.20 7.53 -6.34
N GLU A 51 -3.26 7.22 -7.07
CA GLU A 51 -4.60 7.80 -6.88
C GLU A 51 -5.18 7.37 -5.54
N HIS A 52 -5.17 6.08 -5.23
CA HIS A 52 -5.63 5.55 -3.94
C HIS A 52 -4.84 6.13 -2.75
N LEU A 53 -3.52 6.27 -2.86
CA LEU A 53 -2.72 6.93 -1.83
C LEU A 53 -3.09 8.42 -1.68
N SER A 54 -3.41 9.09 -2.79
CA SER A 54 -3.86 10.47 -2.74
C SER A 54 -5.24 10.59 -2.09
N GLU A 55 -6.14 9.63 -2.28
CA GLU A 55 -7.44 9.57 -1.62
C GLU A 55 -7.29 9.37 -0.11
N ILE A 56 -6.47 8.40 0.32
CA ILE A 56 -6.16 8.19 1.75
C ILE A 56 -5.63 9.48 2.38
N ARG A 57 -4.69 10.15 1.72
CA ARG A 57 -4.12 11.41 2.20
C ARG A 57 -5.17 12.52 2.32
N LYS A 58 -6.06 12.65 1.33
CA LYS A 58 -7.16 13.64 1.39
C LYS A 58 -8.14 13.33 2.52
N ALA A 59 -8.56 12.08 2.64
CA ALA A 59 -9.43 11.64 3.73
C ALA A 59 -8.79 11.89 5.10
N GLY A 60 -7.49 11.66 5.23
CA GLY A 60 -6.72 12.02 6.42
C GLY A 60 -6.78 13.51 6.74
N GLN A 61 -6.50 14.36 5.76
CA GLN A 61 -6.56 15.82 5.87
C GLN A 61 -7.95 16.35 6.22
N ASP A 62 -9.01 15.74 5.67
CA ASP A 62 -10.40 16.15 5.92
C ASP A 62 -10.87 15.79 7.34
N ASN A 63 -10.36 14.67 7.89
CA ASN A 63 -10.80 14.16 9.18
C ASN A 63 -9.89 14.57 10.35
N HIS A 64 -8.63 14.89 10.08
CA HIS A 64 -7.62 15.13 11.10
C HIS A 64 -6.81 16.39 10.80
N TRP A 65 -6.97 17.40 11.65
CA TRP A 65 -6.25 18.67 11.49
C TRP A 65 -4.73 18.49 11.52
N TRP A 66 -4.19 17.50 12.23
CA TRP A 66 -2.75 17.22 12.32
C TRP A 66 -2.19 16.49 11.07
N GLU A 67 -3.04 16.06 10.14
CA GLU A 67 -2.64 15.54 8.82
C GLU A 67 -2.60 16.64 7.74
N ALA A 68 -3.02 17.86 8.06
CA ALA A 68 -2.94 19.00 7.16
C ALA A 68 -1.48 19.35 6.81
N PRO A 69 -1.21 19.95 5.63
CA PRO A 69 0.10 20.50 5.31
C PRO A 69 0.61 21.43 6.41
N ILE A 70 1.91 21.41 6.68
CA ILE A 70 2.50 22.18 7.80
C ILE A 70 2.28 23.69 7.62
N GLU A 71 2.20 24.15 6.37
CA GLU A 71 1.92 25.54 5.99
C GLU A 71 0.50 25.97 6.40
N ASN A 72 -0.42 25.01 6.56
CA ASN A 72 -1.81 25.24 6.92
C ASN A 72 -2.05 25.12 8.43
N LEU A 73 -1.04 24.73 9.22
CA LEU A 73 -1.16 24.59 10.67
C LEU A 73 -0.89 25.91 11.38
N ARG A 74 -1.72 26.24 12.37
CA ARG A 74 -1.48 27.39 13.25
C ARG A 74 -0.35 27.07 14.24
N LEU A 75 0.32 28.10 14.74
CA LEU A 75 1.43 27.93 15.70
C LEU A 75 1.02 27.09 16.93
N THR A 76 -0.18 27.33 17.47
CA THR A 76 -0.72 26.57 18.61
C THR A 76 -0.98 25.09 18.28
N GLU A 77 -1.39 24.80 17.05
CA GLU A 77 -1.61 23.43 16.56
C GLU A 77 -0.27 22.71 16.41
N LEU A 78 0.74 23.43 15.92
CA LEU A 78 2.10 22.93 15.79
C LEU A 78 2.74 22.62 17.14
N GLU A 79 2.52 23.47 18.15
CA GLU A 79 2.95 23.22 19.53
C GLU A 79 2.26 21.99 20.14
N GLN A 80 0.94 21.86 19.95
CA GLN A 80 0.18 20.69 20.39
C GLN A 80 0.67 19.41 19.71
N LEU A 81 0.93 19.47 18.41
CA LEU A 81 1.48 18.38 17.62
C LEU A 81 2.86 17.96 18.13
N LYS A 82 3.75 18.94 18.41
CA LYS A 82 5.07 18.67 18.97
C LYS A 82 4.99 17.93 20.30
N VAL A 83 4.18 18.40 21.24
CA VAL A 83 4.01 17.76 22.57
C VAL A 83 3.49 16.33 22.40
N ALA A 84 2.50 16.12 21.53
CA ALA A 84 1.96 14.79 21.26
C ALA A 84 3.01 13.84 20.66
N MET A 85 3.83 14.32 19.72
CA MET A 85 4.92 13.54 19.11
C MET A 85 6.00 13.17 20.13
N GLU A 86 6.37 14.09 21.04
CA GLU A 86 7.33 13.82 22.12
C GLU A 86 6.80 12.75 23.08
N ALA A 87 5.53 12.84 23.47
CA ALA A 87 4.86 11.84 24.30
C ALA A 87 4.81 10.47 23.60
N LEU A 88 4.50 10.43 22.30
CA LEU A 88 4.50 9.19 21.52
C LEU A 88 5.89 8.56 21.46
N LYS A 89 6.94 9.36 21.18
CA LYS A 89 8.32 8.88 21.14
C LYS A 89 8.74 8.24 22.47
N LYS A 90 8.36 8.85 23.59
CA LYS A 90 8.61 8.29 24.93
C LYS A 90 7.88 6.95 25.11
N ASN A 91 6.59 6.89 24.77
CA ASN A 91 5.79 5.67 24.87
C ASN A 91 6.38 4.52 24.04
N ILE A 92 6.73 4.77 22.77
CA ILE A 92 7.38 3.76 21.92
C ILE A 92 8.68 3.25 22.55
N GLY A 93 9.50 4.17 23.09
CA GLY A 93 10.73 3.80 23.79
C GLY A 93 10.49 2.93 25.02
N GLU A 94 9.42 3.18 25.78
CA GLU A 94 9.02 2.36 26.93
C GLU A 94 8.50 0.99 26.49
N GLN A 95 7.67 0.92 25.44
CA GLN A 95 7.17 -0.35 24.89
C GLN A 95 8.30 -1.22 24.36
N SER A 96 9.25 -0.64 23.62
CA SER A 96 10.43 -1.36 23.12
C SER A 96 11.25 -1.98 24.25
N LYS A 97 11.46 -1.24 25.36
CA LYS A 97 12.13 -1.77 26.55
C LYS A 97 11.34 -2.91 27.20
N ARG A 98 10.01 -2.78 27.30
CA ARG A 98 9.15 -3.83 27.85
C ARG A 98 9.24 -5.12 27.03
N HIS A 99 9.16 -5.03 25.71
CA HIS A 99 9.29 -6.19 24.83
C HIS A 99 10.68 -6.85 24.92
N LEU A 100 11.74 -6.08 25.09
CA LEU A 100 13.08 -6.64 25.29
C LEU A 100 13.18 -7.43 26.61
N VAL A 101 12.60 -6.88 27.69
CA VAL A 101 12.56 -7.56 28.99
C VAL A 101 11.67 -8.81 28.92
N GLU A 102 10.52 -8.75 28.24
CA GLU A 102 9.61 -9.88 28.06
C GLU A 102 10.26 -11.01 27.23
N ALA A 103 10.95 -10.65 26.15
CA ALA A 103 11.71 -11.62 25.34
C ALA A 103 12.85 -12.27 26.15
N ALA A 104 13.53 -11.52 27.02
CA ALA A 104 14.59 -12.04 27.88
C ALA A 104 14.07 -12.93 29.03
N ASN A 105 12.82 -12.74 29.47
CA ASN A 105 12.18 -13.55 30.52
C ASN A 105 11.41 -14.75 29.95
N SER A 106 11.32 -14.90 28.62
CA SER A 106 10.72 -16.07 28.00
C SER A 106 11.67 -17.27 28.13
N MET A 107 11.28 -18.28 28.91
CA MET A 107 12.06 -19.50 29.13
C MET A 107 12.27 -20.25 27.80
N PRO A 108 13.47 -20.79 27.51
CA PRO A 108 13.65 -21.63 26.35
C PRO A 108 12.83 -22.92 26.52
N ILE A 109 11.95 -23.19 25.56
CA ILE A 109 11.26 -24.48 25.47
C ILE A 109 12.32 -25.54 25.18
N VAL A 110 12.68 -26.32 26.20
CA VAL A 110 13.54 -27.50 26.05
C VAL A 110 12.71 -28.63 25.42
N PRO A 111 13.13 -29.19 24.27
CA PRO A 111 12.43 -30.31 23.67
C PRO A 111 12.56 -31.55 24.56
N ILE A 112 11.43 -32.09 25.03
CA ILE A 112 11.41 -33.37 25.72
C ILE A 112 11.65 -34.47 24.69
N SER A 113 12.81 -35.13 24.77
CA SER A 113 13.16 -36.25 23.89
C SER A 113 12.35 -37.49 24.30
N GLY A 114 11.13 -37.60 23.77
CA GLY A 114 10.32 -38.81 23.85
C GLY A 114 10.62 -39.75 22.68
N SER A 115 11.21 -40.90 22.98
CA SER A 115 11.51 -41.95 22.01
C SER A 115 10.24 -42.70 21.56
N MET A 116 9.92 -42.54 20.29
CA MET A 116 9.39 -43.53 19.32
C MET A 116 8.02 -44.18 19.56
N GLY A 117 7.07 -43.82 18.69
CA GLY A 117 5.85 -44.59 18.48
C GLY A 117 4.94 -44.02 17.38
N ILE A 118 5.05 -44.64 16.19
CA ILE A 118 3.96 -44.91 15.21
C ILE A 118 3.26 -43.74 14.47
N ALA A 119 3.57 -43.68 13.17
CA ALA A 119 2.77 -43.36 11.97
C ALA A 119 1.80 -42.17 11.96
N GLY A 120 2.06 -41.23 11.05
CA GLY A 120 1.10 -40.22 10.60
C GLY A 120 1.71 -39.28 9.58
N ASP A 121 1.51 -39.62 8.31
CA ASP A 121 1.77 -38.78 7.13
C ASP A 121 0.94 -37.48 7.18
N SER A 122 1.59 -36.34 7.05
CA SER A 122 1.03 -35.09 6.48
C SER A 122 2.11 -34.02 6.44
N VAL A 123 2.67 -33.81 5.25
CA VAL A 123 3.39 -32.60 4.89
C VAL A 123 2.34 -31.50 4.69
N GLU A 124 2.14 -30.66 5.70
CA GLU A 124 1.54 -29.33 5.53
C GLU A 124 2.59 -28.28 5.87
N ASP A 125 3.21 -27.72 4.83
CA ASP A 125 4.00 -26.51 4.89
C ASP A 125 3.08 -25.32 5.23
N LYS A 126 2.90 -25.06 6.52
CA LYS A 126 2.30 -23.81 7.01
C LYS A 126 3.42 -22.81 7.24
N SER A 127 3.79 -22.15 6.14
CA SER A 127 4.42 -20.83 6.14
C SER A 127 3.85 -19.99 7.27
N SER A 128 4.73 -19.60 8.19
CA SER A 128 4.42 -18.82 9.38
C SER A 128 3.67 -17.56 9.00
N GLY A 129 2.34 -17.58 9.18
CA GLY A 129 1.55 -16.38 9.22
C GLY A 129 2.06 -15.56 10.40
N LEU A 130 2.77 -14.47 10.09
CA LEU A 130 3.13 -13.44 11.06
C LEU A 130 1.83 -12.93 11.66
N GLY A 131 1.45 -13.50 12.80
CA GLY A 131 0.39 -13.01 13.64
C GLY A 131 0.80 -11.65 14.19
N LEU A 132 0.62 -10.61 13.38
CA LEU A 132 0.51 -9.24 13.88
C LEU A 132 -0.83 -9.17 14.61
N SER A 133 -0.92 -9.80 15.79
CA SER A 133 -2.01 -9.51 16.70
C SER A 133 -1.86 -8.05 17.07
N MET A 134 -2.81 -7.23 16.65
CA MET A 134 -2.92 -5.87 17.14
C MET A 134 -3.31 -5.99 18.60
N THR A 135 -2.32 -6.08 19.48
CA THR A 135 -2.54 -5.95 20.91
C THR A 135 -3.12 -4.56 21.12
N SER A 136 -4.42 -4.52 21.41
CA SER A 136 -5.07 -3.36 22.00
C SER A 136 -4.27 -3.02 23.25
N HIS A 137 -3.51 -1.92 23.27
CA HIS A 137 -3.19 -1.15 24.48
C HIS A 137 -2.26 0.02 24.14
N GLY A 138 -2.86 1.20 24.09
CA GLY A 138 -2.17 2.48 24.01
C GLY A 138 -3.16 3.50 23.48
N VAL A 139 -3.69 4.36 24.35
CA VAL A 139 -4.43 5.54 23.89
C VAL A 139 -3.45 6.32 23.01
N TRP A 140 -3.73 6.38 21.71
CA TRP A 140 -2.91 7.15 20.79
C TRP A 140 -2.97 8.62 21.22
N PRO A 141 -1.84 9.31 21.42
CA PRO A 141 -1.84 10.70 21.89
C PRO A 141 -2.59 11.63 20.93
N PHE A 142 -2.71 11.23 19.66
CA PHE A 142 -3.49 11.92 18.63
C PHE A 142 -5.01 11.82 18.81
N GLN A 143 -5.51 10.78 19.48
CA GLN A 143 -6.95 10.62 19.72
C GLN A 143 -7.49 11.66 20.70
N SER A 144 -6.64 12.13 21.63
CA SER A 144 -6.95 13.26 22.52
C SER A 144 -6.89 14.62 21.80
N LEU A 145 -6.10 14.75 20.73
CA LEU A 145 -5.99 15.98 19.95
C LEU A 145 -7.27 16.30 19.14
N ASN A 146 -7.99 15.28 18.68
CA ASN A 146 -9.25 15.47 17.94
C ASN A 146 -10.36 16.05 18.84
N GLN A 147 -10.41 15.66 20.13
CA GLN A 147 -11.38 16.17 21.10
C GLN A 147 -11.08 17.61 21.53
N ALA A 148 -9.79 17.95 21.73
CA ALA A 148 -9.36 19.28 22.17
C ALA A 148 -9.59 20.38 21.12
N SER A 149 -9.58 20.04 19.83
CA SER A 149 -9.90 20.99 18.75
C SER A 149 -11.41 21.20 18.60
N SER A 150 -12.21 20.12 18.69
CA SER A 150 -13.67 20.18 18.56
C SER A 150 -14.34 21.01 19.67
N SER A 151 -13.82 21.00 20.89
CA SER A 151 -14.36 21.84 21.99
C SER A 151 -14.16 23.34 21.76
N ARG A 152 -13.18 23.77 20.94
CA ARG A 152 -12.84 25.20 20.76
C ARG A 152 -13.53 25.87 19.58
N HIS A 153 -14.05 25.11 18.61
CA HIS A 153 -14.85 25.68 17.52
C HIS A 153 -16.23 26.15 18.01
N LEU A 154 -16.75 25.56 19.09
CA LEU A 154 -18.05 25.91 19.67
C LEU A 154 -18.03 27.16 20.57
N GLU A 155 -16.87 27.62 21.05
CA GLU A 155 -16.79 28.82 21.90
C GLU A 155 -16.72 30.13 21.12
N ILE A 156 -16.37 30.10 19.83
CA ILE A 156 -16.21 31.32 19.03
C ILE A 156 -17.56 31.88 18.55
N ASP A 157 -18.63 31.07 18.50
CA ASP A 157 -19.98 31.51 18.10
C ASP A 157 -20.82 32.06 19.28
N GLY A 158 -20.39 31.80 20.53
CA GLY A 158 -21.18 32.17 21.73
C GLY A 158 -20.99 33.61 22.25
N SER A 159 -20.02 34.37 21.73
CA SER A 159 -19.60 35.63 22.36
C SER A 159 -20.15 36.93 21.73
N ASN A 160 -21.02 36.88 20.70
CA ASN A 160 -21.54 38.09 20.05
C ASN A 160 -23.04 38.35 20.20
N SER A 161 -23.63 38.04 21.36
CA SER A 161 -25.04 38.38 21.62
C SER A 161 -25.29 38.86 23.05
N ARG A 162 -24.59 39.92 23.49
CA ARG A 162 -25.05 40.80 24.60
C ARG A 162 -24.55 42.23 24.44
N ARG A 163 -25.03 42.92 23.41
CA ARG A 163 -25.21 44.38 23.41
C ARG A 163 -26.34 44.69 22.43
N PHE A 164 -27.57 44.72 22.93
CA PHE A 164 -28.60 45.75 22.70
C PHE A 164 -29.72 45.50 23.71
#